data_AF-A0AAN8IQ52-F1
#
_entry.id   AF-A0AAN8IQ52-F1
#
_cell.length_a   1.000
_cell.length_b   1.000
_cell.length_c   1.000
_cell.angle_alpha   90.00
_cell.angle_beta   90.00
_cell.angle_gamma   90.00
#
_symmetry.space_group_name_H-M   'P 1'
#
loop_
_entity.id
_entity.type
_entity.pdbx_description
1 polymer ?
#
loop_
_entity_poly.entity_id
_entity_poly.type
_entity_poly.pdbx_seq_one_letter_code
_entity_poly.pdbx_strand_id
1 'polypeptide(L)'
;METLQWRRPLVCLSGLLQKDKNKRLGSKSDFNEVEEHDFFKPIDWEKLLRRELKAPFVPRIESETDVRNIAEDFVKIKINPASLAPQNLASTHRDHDFMNFTYVQKNVMP
;
A
#
# COMPACT_ATOMS: atom_id res chain seq x y z
N MET A 1 -28.00 -24.27 3.01
CA MET A 1 -27.28 -23.49 4.03
C MET A 1 -26.27 -22.52 3.39
N GLU A 2 -26.65 -21.82 2.32
CA GLU A 2 -25.72 -21.10 1.42
C GLU A 2 -25.84 -19.57 1.53
N THR A 3 -26.81 -19.08 2.32
CA THR A 3 -27.18 -17.66 2.42
C THR A 3 -26.34 -16.85 3.41
N LEU A 4 -25.46 -17.50 4.18
CA LEU A 4 -24.63 -16.84 5.20
C LEU A 4 -23.26 -16.40 4.68
N GLN A 5 -22.70 -17.08 3.66
CA GLN A 5 -21.36 -16.83 3.17
C GLN A 5 -21.21 -15.44 2.53
N TRP A 6 -22.22 -14.99 1.78
CA TRP A 6 -22.24 -13.67 1.14
C TRP A 6 -22.61 -12.51 2.06
N ARG A 7 -23.09 -12.77 3.27
CA ARG A 7 -23.49 -11.71 4.21
C ARG A 7 -22.30 -11.01 4.85
N ARG A 8 -21.22 -11.72 5.14
CA ARG A 8 -20.04 -11.15 5.83
C ARG A 8 -19.34 -10.05 5.00
N PRO A 9 -19.08 -10.23 3.68
CA PRO A 9 -18.51 -9.17 2.85
C PRO A 9 -19.39 -7.92 2.77
N LEU A 10 -20.71 -8.09 2.59
CA LEU A 10 -21.65 -6.96 2.46
C LEU A 10 -21.75 -6.13 3.74
N VAL A 11 -21.76 -6.78 4.91
CA VAL A 11 -21.78 -6.10 6.21
C VAL A 11 -20.47 -5.34 6.45
N CYS A 12 -19.33 -5.95 6.13
CA CYS A 12 -18.02 -5.29 6.22
C CYS A 12 -17.97 -4.03 5.35
N LEU A 13 -18.34 -4.16 4.07
CA LEU A 13 -18.37 -3.03 3.13
C LEU A 13 -19.30 -1.92 3.60
N SER A 14 -20.49 -2.27 4.09
CA SER A 14 -21.46 -1.29 4.61
C SER A 14 -20.93 -0.55 5.84
N GLY A 15 -20.20 -1.24 6.72
CA GLY A 15 -19.55 -0.63 7.89
C GLY A 15 -18.41 0.31 7.50
N LEU A 16 -17.55 -0.10 6.57
CA LEU A 16 -16.43 0.71 6.07
C LEU A 16 -16.92 1.94 5.28
N LEU A 17 -17.98 1.80 4.51
CA LEU A 17 -18.55 2.86 3.66
C LEU A 17 -19.63 3.70 4.37
N GLN A 18 -19.69 3.63 5.69
CA GLN A 18 -20.62 4.46 6.46
C GLN A 18 -20.32 5.96 6.25
N LYS A 19 -21.36 6.73 5.93
CA LYS A 19 -21.28 8.16 5.62
C LYS A 19 -20.91 8.97 6.86
N ASP A 20 -21.54 8.65 7.99
CA ASP A 20 -21.22 9.24 9.28
C ASP A 20 -19.90 8.66 9.80
N LYS A 21 -18.87 9.51 9.95
CA LYS A 21 -17.54 9.10 10.39
C LYS A 21 -17.55 8.44 11.77
N ASN A 22 -18.48 8.80 12.66
CA ASN A 22 -18.56 8.26 14.02
C ASN A 22 -19.26 6.88 14.09
N LYS A 23 -19.81 6.43 12.96
CA LYS A 23 -20.46 5.12 12.82
C LYS A 23 -19.69 4.20 11.88
N ARG A 24 -18.60 4.68 11.29
CA ARG A 24 -17.76 3.90 10.38
C ARG A 24 -17.02 2.83 11.16
N LEU A 25 -16.90 1.64 10.58
CA LEU A 25 -16.09 0.56 11.16
C LEU A 25 -14.66 1.08 11.38
N GLY A 26 -14.14 0.94 12.60
CA GLY A 26 -12.83 1.47 13.01
C GLY A 26 -12.85 2.90 13.56
N SER A 27 -14.02 3.46 13.90
CA SER A 27 -14.13 4.81 14.44
C SER A 27 -14.10 4.88 15.97
N LYS A 28 -14.42 3.79 16.67
CA LYS A 28 -14.47 3.77 18.14
C LYS A 28 -13.19 3.25 18.76
N SER A 29 -12.64 2.17 18.19
CA SER A 29 -11.44 1.50 18.70
C SER A 29 -10.43 1.18 17.60
N ASP A 30 -10.47 1.94 16.51
CA ASP A 30 -9.54 1.84 15.38
C ASP A 30 -9.43 0.39 14.86
N PHE A 31 -8.21 -0.13 14.76
CA PHE A 31 -7.93 -1.45 14.22
C PHE A 31 -8.66 -2.58 14.96
N ASN A 32 -8.88 -2.47 16.27
CA ASN A 32 -9.52 -3.55 17.04
C ASN A 32 -10.93 -3.86 16.52
N GLU A 33 -11.70 -2.85 16.09
CA GLU A 33 -13.02 -3.08 15.49
C GLU A 33 -12.92 -3.82 14.14
N VAL A 34 -11.85 -3.58 13.38
CA VAL A 34 -11.61 -4.23 12.08
C VAL A 34 -11.16 -5.67 12.29
N GLU A 35 -10.22 -5.90 13.21
CA GLU A 35 -9.71 -7.23 13.57
C GLU A 35 -10.82 -8.15 14.08
N GLU A 36 -11.69 -7.66 14.97
CA GLU A 36 -12.77 -8.43 15.60
C GLU A 36 -13.95 -8.72 14.64
N HIS A 37 -14.04 -8.02 13.51
CA HIS A 37 -15.17 -8.14 12.59
C HIS A 37 -15.23 -9.51 11.90
N ASP A 38 -16.43 -10.09 11.80
CA ASP A 38 -16.68 -11.46 11.32
C ASP A 38 -16.10 -11.79 9.93
N PHE A 39 -15.95 -10.78 9.07
CA PHE A 39 -15.31 -10.91 7.76
C PHE A 39 -13.82 -11.26 7.87
N PHE A 40 -13.11 -10.69 8.85
CA PHE A 40 -11.67 -10.85 9.01
C PHE A 40 -11.29 -11.95 10.00
N LYS A 41 -12.24 -12.53 10.74
CA LYS A 41 -12.01 -13.64 11.68
C LYS A 41 -11.11 -14.77 11.19
N PRO A 42 -11.11 -15.19 9.91
CA PRO A 42 -10.22 -16.25 9.43
C PRO A 42 -8.73 -15.84 9.34
N ILE A 43 -8.39 -14.55 9.48
CA ILE A 43 -7.03 -14.04 9.37
C ILE A 43 -6.33 -14.17 10.72
N ASP A 44 -5.16 -14.81 10.72
CA ASP A 44 -4.19 -14.74 11.80
C ASP A 44 -3.29 -13.51 11.57
N TRP A 45 -3.59 -12.41 12.25
CA TRP A 45 -2.93 -11.11 12.05
C TRP A 45 -1.45 -11.14 12.40
N GLU A 46 -1.06 -11.90 13.42
CA GLU A 46 0.33 -12.08 13.83
C GLU A 46 1.14 -12.82 12.75
N LYS A 47 0.59 -13.91 12.19
CA LYS A 47 1.22 -14.59 11.05
C LYS A 47 1.25 -13.71 9.80
N LEU A 48 0.21 -12.90 9.56
CA LEU A 48 0.17 -11.97 8.44
C LEU A 48 1.30 -10.94 8.53
N LEU A 49 1.49 -10.32 9.70
CA LEU A 49 2.54 -9.33 9.94
C LEU A 49 3.95 -9.92 9.78
N ARG A 50 4.14 -11.17 10.20
CA ARG A 50 5.40 -11.92 9.99
C ARG A 50 5.56 -12.49 8.58
N ARG A 51 4.61 -12.22 7.66
CA ARG A 51 4.60 -12.73 6.27
C ARG A 51 4.61 -14.26 6.16
N GLU A 52 4.03 -14.94 7.15
CA GLU A 52 3.94 -16.41 7.20
C GLU A 52 2.70 -16.95 6.47
N LEU A 53 1.70 -16.11 6.22
CA LEU A 53 0.54 -16.48 5.43
C LEU A 53 0.87 -16.50 3.93
N LYS A 54 0.59 -17.63 3.27
CA LYS A 54 0.75 -17.75 1.83
C LYS A 54 -0.21 -16.79 1.12
N ALA A 55 0.34 -15.95 0.24
CA ALA A 55 -0.47 -15.07 -0.60
C ALA A 55 -1.41 -15.89 -1.50
N PRO A 56 -2.68 -15.47 -1.66
CA PRO A 56 -3.63 -16.18 -2.52
C PRO A 56 -3.26 -16.06 -4.01
N PHE A 57 -2.47 -15.05 -4.36
CA PHE A 57 -1.96 -14.81 -5.71
C PHE A 57 -0.47 -14.47 -5.63
N VAL A 58 0.33 -15.13 -6.45
CA VAL A 58 1.76 -14.86 -6.63
C VAL A 58 1.95 -14.38 -8.06
N PRO A 59 2.33 -13.10 -8.29
CA PRO A 59 2.53 -12.59 -9.64
C PRO A 59 3.72 -13.29 -10.30
N ARG A 60 3.64 -13.47 -11.63
CA ARG A 60 4.75 -13.98 -12.43
C ARG A 60 5.80 -12.88 -12.56
N ILE A 61 7.06 -13.24 -12.31
CA ILE A 61 8.24 -12.39 -12.48
C ILE A 61 9.27 -13.25 -13.20
N GLU A 62 9.84 -12.76 -14.30
CA GLU A 62 10.82 -13.50 -15.12
C GLU A 62 12.25 -12.99 -14.96
N SER A 63 12.44 -11.74 -14.55
CA SER A 63 13.77 -11.15 -14.35
C SER A 63 13.72 -10.00 -13.35
N GLU A 64 14.91 -9.55 -12.90
CA GLU A 64 15.07 -8.37 -12.04
C GLU A 64 14.55 -7.07 -12.69
N THR A 65 14.51 -7.03 -14.02
CA THR A 65 14.07 -5.88 -14.82
C THR A 65 12.66 -6.03 -15.40
N ASP A 66 11.90 -7.01 -14.91
CA ASP A 66 10.57 -7.31 -15.40
C ASP A 66 9.56 -6.22 -15.02
N VAL A 67 8.96 -5.59 -16.04
CA VAL A 67 8.00 -4.48 -15.89
C VAL A 67 6.56 -4.88 -16.25
N ARG A 68 6.23 -6.17 -16.39
CA ARG A 68 4.90 -6.61 -16.87
C ARG A 68 3.72 -6.17 -16.01
N ASN A 69 3.95 -5.93 -14.71
CA ASN A 69 2.92 -5.50 -13.77
C ASN A 69 2.84 -3.95 -13.67
N ILE A 70 3.59 -3.24 -14.51
CA ILE A 70 3.55 -1.78 -14.66
C ILE A 70 2.73 -1.46 -15.92
N ALA A 71 1.88 -0.44 -15.85
CA ALA A 71 1.09 -0.03 -17.01
C ALA A 71 2.00 0.36 -18.20
N GLU A 72 1.65 -0.14 -19.38
CA GLU A 72 2.49 -0.09 -20.59
C GLU A 72 2.85 1.34 -21.00
N ASP A 73 1.93 2.28 -20.79
CA ASP A 73 2.15 3.69 -21.08
C ASP A 73 3.39 4.22 -20.33
N PHE A 74 3.56 3.86 -19.05
CA PHE A 74 4.72 4.30 -18.26
C PHE A 74 6.02 3.63 -18.68
N VAL A 75 5.97 2.34 -19.05
CA VAL A 75 7.15 1.61 -19.55
C VAL A 75 7.67 2.23 -20.85
N LYS A 76 6.75 2.75 -21.68
CA LYS A 76 7.07 3.38 -22.97
C LYS A 76 7.42 4.86 -22.87
N ILE A 77 7.25 5.52 -21.72
CA ILE A 77 7.64 6.91 -21.55
C ILE A 77 9.14 7.04 -21.83
N LYS A 78 9.48 7.85 -22.83
CA LYS A 78 10.88 8.21 -23.09
C LYS A 78 11.36 9.09 -21.96
N ILE A 79 12.43 8.67 -21.30
CA ILE A 79 13.10 9.50 -20.30
C ILE A 79 13.62 10.74 -21.00
N ASN A 80 13.27 11.93 -20.48
CA ASN A 80 13.83 13.18 -20.96
C ASN A 80 15.30 13.28 -20.48
N PRO A 81 16.30 13.31 -21.39
CA PRO A 81 17.70 13.41 -20.99
C PRO A 81 18.00 14.68 -20.18
N ALA A 82 17.27 15.77 -20.40
CA ALA A 82 17.43 17.02 -19.65
C ALA A 82 16.97 16.93 -18.18
N SER A 83 16.22 15.87 -17.82
CA SER A 83 15.87 15.57 -16.43
C SER A 83 16.99 14.82 -15.69
N LEU A 84 17.93 14.22 -16.42
CA LEU A 84 19.07 13.48 -15.85
C LEU A 84 20.32 14.36 -15.72
N ALA A 85 20.39 15.46 -16.48
CA ALA A 85 21.45 16.45 -16.34
C ALA A 85 21.24 17.22 -15.02
N PRO A 86 22.29 17.41 -14.20
CA PRO A 86 22.25 18.38 -13.11
C PRO A 86 21.88 19.73 -13.70
N GLN A 87 20.64 20.17 -13.49
CA GLN A 87 20.28 21.50 -13.91
C GLN A 87 21.06 22.44 -13.00
N ASN A 88 21.91 23.28 -13.58
CA ASN A 88 22.48 24.44 -12.91
C ASN A 88 21.35 25.46 -12.63
N LEU A 89 20.32 25.06 -11.90
CA LEU A 89 19.37 25.91 -11.19
C LEU A 89 20.10 26.51 -9.99
N ALA A 90 21.26 27.10 -10.24
CA ALA A 90 22.05 27.76 -9.22
C ALA A 90 21.19 28.90 -8.65
N SER A 91 20.95 28.81 -7.35
CA SER A 91 20.52 29.92 -6.49
C SER A 91 19.08 30.39 -6.67
N THR A 92 18.10 29.50 -6.54
CA THR A 92 16.80 29.95 -6.02
C THR A 92 16.85 29.91 -4.49
N HIS A 93 16.22 30.87 -3.81
CA HIS A 93 16.15 31.03 -2.34
C HIS A 93 15.58 29.82 -1.54
N ARG A 94 15.47 28.63 -2.15
CA ARG A 94 14.76 27.44 -1.66
C ARG A 94 15.67 26.24 -1.34
N ASP A 95 16.98 26.35 -1.49
CA ASP A 95 17.90 25.25 -1.10
C ASP A 95 17.78 24.87 0.38
N HIS A 96 17.35 25.81 1.22
CA HIS A 96 17.04 25.55 2.63
C HIS A 96 15.77 24.73 2.86
N ASP A 97 14.83 24.69 1.91
CA ASP A 97 13.55 23.97 2.05
C ASP A 97 13.75 22.44 2.10
N PHE A 98 14.91 21.96 1.63
CA PHE A 98 15.27 20.54 1.57
C PHE A 98 16.45 20.17 2.48
N MET A 99 16.81 21.04 3.43
CA MET A 99 17.78 20.67 4.47
C MET A 99 17.29 19.42 5.22
N ASN A 100 18.20 18.47 5.45
CA ASN A 100 17.90 17.16 6.06
C ASN A 100 16.98 16.23 5.22
N PHE A 101 16.83 16.47 3.91
CA PHE A 101 16.09 15.55 3.03
C PHE A 101 16.80 14.20 2.83
N THR A 102 18.13 14.20 2.80
CA THR A 102 18.92 12.98 2.56
C THR A 102 18.73 11.96 3.68
N TYR A 103 18.40 10.73 3.30
CA TYR A 103 18.25 9.59 4.20
C TYR A 103 19.06 8.39 3.70
N VAL A 104 19.75 7.70 4.62
CA VAL A 104 20.39 6.40 4.36
C VAL A 104 19.81 5.40 5.34
N GLN A 105 19.23 4.32 4.81
CA GLN A 105 18.69 3.24 5.63
C GLN A 105 19.82 2.56 6.41
N LYS A 106 19.77 2.64 7.74
CA LYS A 106 20.82 2.08 8.62
C LYS A 106 20.81 0.55 8.68
N ASN A 107 19.65 -0.07 8.43
CA ASN A 107 19.46 -1.51 8.46
C ASN A 107 19.11 -1.98 7.06
N VAL A 108 20.13 -2.27 6.24
CA VAL A 108 19.93 -3.05 5.02
C VAL A 108 19.71 -4.49 5.50
N MET A 109 18.51 -5.04 5.30
CA MET A 109 18.31 -6.48 5.47
C MET A 109 19.28 -7.18 4.50
N PRO A 110 20.13 -8.11 4.96
CA PRO A 110 21.00 -8.88 4.07
C PRO A 110 20.21 -9.72 3.07
#